data_AF-A0A835LV05-F1
#
_entry.id   AF-A0A835LV05-F1
#
_cell.length_a   1.000
_cell.length_b   1.000
_cell.length_c   1.000
_cell.angle_alpha   90.00
_cell.angle_beta   90.00
_cell.angle_gamma   90.00
#
_symmetry.space_group_name_H-M   'P 1'
#
loop_
_entity.id
_entity.type
_entity.pdbx_description
1 polymer ?
#
loop_
_entity_poly.entity_id
_entity_poly.type
_entity_poly.pdbx_seq_one_letter_code
_entity_poly.pdbx_strand_id
1 'polypeptide(L)'
;MGPFMSYTTTVEIGVMVMVHGDDKGLVLPPKVASIQVIVVHVPYKDADMQVIFDVCSPFVETLSNAGVRAEKDIEEDSPSWKYSQWEMKGVPLRIEIGPKDMANN
;
A
#
# COMPACT_ATOMS: atom_id res chain seq x y z
N MET A 1 -4.56 -11.79 43.53
CA MET A 1 -3.81 -11.97 42.26
C MET A 1 -4.33 -10.90 41.31
N GLY A 2 -3.61 -9.78 41.19
CA GLY A 2 -4.07 -8.63 40.42
C GLY A 2 -3.86 -8.81 38.90
N PRO A 3 -4.58 -8.08 38.05
CA PRO A 3 -4.32 -8.09 36.62
C PRO A 3 -2.94 -7.48 36.33
N PHE A 4 -2.09 -8.21 35.60
CA PHE A 4 -0.90 -7.63 34.98
C PHE A 4 -1.34 -6.72 33.83
N MET A 5 -1.60 -5.46 34.14
CA MET A 5 -1.88 -4.42 33.14
C MET A 5 -0.59 -4.19 32.35
N SER A 6 -0.49 -4.77 31.15
CA SER A 6 0.73 -4.67 30.34
C SER A 6 0.84 -3.27 29.71
N TYR A 7 1.61 -2.39 30.34
CA TYR A 7 1.89 -1.03 29.87
C TYR A 7 2.77 -0.98 28.60
N THR A 8 3.25 -2.13 28.12
CA THR A 8 4.29 -2.25 27.08
C THR A 8 3.75 -2.15 25.65
N THR A 9 2.47 -2.50 25.43
CA THR A 9 1.93 -2.82 24.09
C THR A 9 1.97 -1.67 23.07
N THR A 10 1.88 -0.42 23.50
CA THR A 10 2.03 0.75 22.60
C THR A 10 3.47 1.25 22.50
N VAL A 11 4.32 0.95 23.48
CA VAL A 11 5.75 1.30 23.45
C VAL A 11 6.47 0.48 22.38
N GLU A 12 6.12 -0.81 22.21
CA GLU A 12 6.65 -1.68 21.15
C GLU A 12 6.35 -1.14 19.74
N ILE A 13 5.18 -0.54 19.53
CA ILE A 13 4.84 0.15 18.26
C ILE A 13 5.77 1.36 18.06
N GLY A 14 6.01 2.16 19.11
CA GLY A 14 6.96 3.28 19.06
C GLY A 14 8.38 2.83 18.72
N VAL A 15 8.86 1.73 19.31
CA VAL A 15 10.17 1.14 19.00
C VAL A 15 10.23 0.67 17.55
N MET A 16 9.20 -0.01 17.04
CA MET A 16 9.14 -0.41 15.63
C MET A 16 9.25 0.80 14.68
N VAL A 17 8.53 1.89 14.96
CA VAL A 17 8.61 3.13 14.16
C VAL A 17 10.02 3.74 14.23
N MET A 18 10.64 3.81 15.41
CA MET A 18 12.00 4.35 15.58
C MET A 18 13.11 3.47 14.98
N VAL A 19 12.88 2.17 14.80
CA VAL A 19 13.87 1.22 14.25
C VAL A 19 13.78 1.10 12.72
N HIS A 20 12.61 1.33 12.13
CA HIS A 20 12.39 1.13 10.69
C HIS A 20 12.11 2.40 9.90
N GLY A 21 11.58 3.48 10.51
CA GLY A 21 11.28 4.72 9.80
C GLY A 21 12.51 5.41 9.19
N ASP A 22 12.29 6.15 8.11
CA ASP A 22 13.34 6.85 7.35
C ASP A 22 12.97 8.33 7.08
N ASP A 23 13.79 9.03 6.29
CA ASP A 23 13.56 10.44 5.92
C ASP A 23 12.28 10.68 5.09
N LYS A 24 11.63 9.62 4.61
CA LYS A 24 10.40 9.68 3.80
C LYS A 24 9.14 9.38 4.61
N GLY A 25 9.26 8.56 5.65
CA GLY A 25 8.19 8.33 6.63
C GLY A 25 8.28 6.99 7.35
N LEU A 26 7.14 6.31 7.44
CA LEU A 26 7.06 4.99 8.05
C LEU A 26 7.62 3.92 7.12
N VAL A 27 8.24 2.88 7.68
CA VAL A 27 8.51 1.63 6.95
C VAL A 27 7.96 0.49 7.81
N LEU A 28 6.77 0.01 7.47
CA LEU A 28 6.08 -0.98 8.28
C LEU A 28 6.52 -2.41 7.89
N PRO A 29 6.93 -3.27 8.83
CA PRO A 29 7.21 -4.67 8.52
C PRO A 29 5.96 -5.36 7.94
N PRO A 30 6.06 -6.14 6.84
CA PRO A 30 4.88 -6.67 6.15
C PRO A 30 3.89 -7.46 7.01
N LYS A 31 4.32 -8.06 8.12
CA LYS A 31 3.42 -8.78 9.03
C LYS A 31 2.40 -7.85 9.69
N VAL A 32 2.78 -6.62 10.03
CA VAL A 32 1.99 -5.66 10.82
C VAL A 32 1.42 -4.48 10.03
N ALA A 33 1.92 -4.22 8.81
CA ALA A 33 1.38 -3.18 7.95
C ALA A 33 -0.10 -3.42 7.61
N SER A 34 -0.98 -2.43 7.82
CA SER A 34 -2.43 -2.57 7.55
C SER A 34 -2.69 -2.95 6.10
N ILE A 35 -2.11 -2.17 5.18
CA ILE A 35 -2.01 -2.49 3.75
C ILE A 35 -0.59 -3.03 3.53
N GLN A 36 -0.49 -4.20 2.89
CA GLN A 36 0.79 -4.83 2.53
C GLN A 36 1.22 -4.48 1.10
N VAL A 37 0.25 -4.33 0.19
CA VAL A 37 0.46 -3.96 -1.21
C VAL A 37 -0.55 -2.89 -1.61
N ILE A 38 -0.10 -1.79 -2.20
CA ILE A 38 -0.97 -0.84 -2.89
C ILE A 38 -0.77 -0.94 -4.41
N VAL A 39 -1.86 -1.15 -5.15
CA VAL A 39 -1.88 -1.13 -6.61
C VAL A 39 -2.19 0.29 -7.08
N VAL A 40 -1.24 0.96 -7.71
CA VAL A 40 -1.35 2.34 -8.18
C VAL A 40 -1.32 2.38 -9.70
N HIS A 41 -2.33 2.99 -10.30
CA HIS A 41 -2.36 3.22 -11.73
C HIS A 41 -1.49 4.43 -12.11
N VAL A 42 -0.83 4.36 -13.26
CA VAL A 42 -0.17 5.52 -13.88
C VAL A 42 -1.15 6.14 -14.89
N PRO A 43 -1.71 7.34 -14.63
CA PRO A 43 -2.65 7.98 -15.54
C PRO A 43 -1.92 8.39 -16.82
N TYR A 44 -2.58 8.13 -17.95
CA TYR A 44 -2.14 8.50 -19.29
C TYR A 44 -3.28 9.24 -19.99
N LYS A 45 -2.96 9.96 -21.07
CA LYS A 45 -3.99 10.73 -21.80
C LYS A 45 -5.05 9.79 -22.36
N ASP A 46 -6.30 10.27 -22.29
CA ASP A 46 -7.47 9.66 -22.92
C ASP A 46 -7.81 8.25 -22.37
N ALA A 47 -7.36 7.95 -21.14
CA ALA A 47 -7.66 6.72 -20.41
C ALA A 47 -9.04 6.80 -19.70
N ASP A 48 -9.85 5.75 -19.83
CA ASP A 48 -11.09 5.62 -19.05
C ASP A 48 -10.79 5.07 -17.65
N MET A 49 -11.34 5.72 -16.62
CA MET A 49 -11.23 5.28 -15.22
C MET A 49 -11.85 3.89 -14.99
N GLN A 50 -12.87 3.49 -15.76
CA GLN A 50 -13.46 2.15 -15.69
C GLN A 50 -12.47 1.09 -16.17
N VAL A 51 -11.80 1.31 -17.31
CA VAL A 51 -10.76 0.40 -17.83
C VAL A 51 -9.60 0.28 -16.83
N ILE A 52 -9.17 1.39 -16.22
CA ILE A 52 -8.17 1.38 -15.14
C ILE A 52 -8.65 0.59 -13.93
N PHE A 53 -9.90 0.79 -13.49
CA PHE A 53 -10.48 0.09 -12.35
C PHE A 53 -10.57 -1.42 -12.58
N ASP A 54 -10.98 -1.83 -13.79
CA ASP A 54 -11.13 -3.22 -14.20
C ASP A 54 -9.77 -3.91 -14.31
N VAL A 55 -8.77 -3.28 -14.91
CA VAL A 55 -7.38 -3.80 -14.96
C VAL A 55 -6.80 -3.96 -13.54
N CYS A 56 -7.00 -3.00 -12.64
CA CYS A 56 -6.48 -3.08 -11.28
C CYS A 56 -7.16 -4.15 -10.40
N SER A 57 -8.38 -4.60 -10.73
CA SER A 57 -9.16 -5.49 -9.86
C SER A 57 -8.57 -6.91 -9.73
N PRO A 58 -8.22 -7.62 -10.83
CA PRO A 58 -7.62 -8.96 -10.76
C PRO A 58 -6.32 -9.03 -9.95
N PHE A 59 -5.50 -7.96 -9.93
CA PHE A 59 -4.28 -7.93 -9.11
C PHE A 59 -4.60 -7.92 -7.61
N VAL A 60 -5.53 -7.04 -7.19
CA VAL A 60 -5.98 -6.98 -5.79
C VAL A 60 -6.67 -8.28 -5.38
N GLU A 61 -7.52 -8.84 -6.23
CA GLU A 61 -8.21 -10.11 -5.97
C GLU A 61 -7.22 -11.29 -5.85
N THR A 62 -6.28 -11.41 -6.78
CA THR A 62 -5.25 -12.47 -6.76
C THR A 62 -4.39 -12.41 -5.49
N LEU A 63 -3.98 -11.20 -5.09
CA LEU A 63 -3.23 -10.98 -3.86
C LEU A 63 -4.07 -11.28 -2.60
N SER A 64 -5.33 -10.85 -2.58
CA SER A 64 -6.26 -11.11 -1.47
C SER A 64 -6.54 -12.60 -1.30
N ASN A 65 -6.74 -13.33 -2.40
CA ASN A 65 -6.90 -14.79 -2.41
C ASN A 65 -5.62 -15.52 -1.97
N ALA A 66 -4.44 -14.92 -2.14
CA ALA A 66 -3.18 -15.40 -1.57
C ALA A 66 -2.96 -14.99 -0.09
N GLY A 67 -3.93 -14.34 0.55
CA GLY A 67 -3.86 -13.88 1.94
C GLY A 67 -3.08 -12.58 2.14
N VAL A 68 -2.75 -11.86 1.08
CA VAL A 68 -2.06 -10.55 1.13
C VAL A 68 -3.08 -9.43 1.22
N ARG A 69 -2.88 -8.50 2.16
CA ARG A 69 -3.70 -7.29 2.32
C ARG A 69 -3.37 -6.30 1.22
N ALA A 70 -4.03 -6.46 0.08
CA ALA A 70 -3.87 -5.59 -1.09
C ALA A 70 -5.04 -4.60 -1.19
N GLU A 71 -4.74 -3.36 -1.59
CA GLU A 71 -5.73 -2.35 -1.95
C GLU A 71 -5.36 -1.72 -3.30
N LYS A 72 -6.27 -0.95 -3.91
CA LYS A 72 -6.01 -0.18 -5.14
C LYS A 72 -6.30 1.31 -4.96
N ASP A 73 -5.38 2.12 -5.46
CA ASP A 73 -5.51 3.57 -5.54
C ASP A 73 -6.22 3.95 -6.85
N ILE A 74 -7.40 4.56 -6.70
CA ILE A 74 -8.26 5.02 -7.78
C ILE A 74 -8.49 6.55 -7.76
N GLU A 75 -7.72 7.29 -6.96
CA GLU A 75 -7.81 8.76 -6.86
C GLU A 75 -7.33 9.41 -8.16
N GLU A 76 -7.74 10.65 -8.49
CA GLU A 76 -7.30 11.33 -9.73
C GLU A 76 -5.86 11.90 -9.66
N ASP A 77 -5.20 11.75 -8.50
CA ASP A 77 -3.93 12.42 -8.19
C ASP A 77 -2.73 12.01 -9.06
N SER A 78 -1.77 12.92 -9.17
CA SER A 78 -0.51 12.65 -9.88
C SER A 78 0.26 11.47 -9.26
N PRO A 79 0.95 10.63 -10.05
CA PRO A 79 1.75 9.51 -9.52
C PRO A 79 2.75 9.93 -8.44
N SER A 80 3.43 11.06 -8.63
CA SER A 80 4.39 11.58 -7.64
C SER A 80 3.76 11.83 -6.27
N TRP A 81 2.53 12.35 -6.24
CA TRP A 81 1.76 12.52 -5.01
C TRP A 81 1.40 11.18 -4.40
N LYS A 82 0.77 10.28 -5.17
CA LYS A 82 0.37 8.94 -4.71
C LYS A 82 1.55 8.15 -4.15
N TYR A 83 2.69 8.18 -4.85
CA TYR A 83 3.89 7.45 -4.45
C TYR A 83 4.40 7.97 -3.11
N SER A 84 4.47 9.29 -2.93
CA SER A 84 4.84 9.94 -1.67
C SER A 84 3.82 9.65 -0.55
N GLN A 85 2.52 9.66 -0.87
CA GLN A 85 1.43 9.36 0.05
C GLN A 85 1.54 7.94 0.62
N TRP A 86 1.79 6.93 -0.22
CA TRP A 86 1.87 5.54 0.23
C TRP A 86 3.24 5.16 0.82
N GLU A 87 4.32 5.82 0.39
CA GLU A 87 5.65 5.72 1.01
C GLU A 87 5.64 6.33 2.43
N MET A 88 5.05 7.52 2.62
CA MET A 88 4.87 8.14 3.94
C MET A 88 3.99 7.30 4.89
N LYS A 89 2.91 6.69 4.37
CA LYS A 89 2.06 5.73 5.10
C LYS A 89 2.77 4.40 5.41
N GLY A 90 3.95 4.15 4.81
CA GLY A 90 4.76 2.95 5.03
C GLY A 90 4.18 1.65 4.48
N VAL A 91 3.49 1.72 3.34
CA VAL A 91 3.03 0.50 2.65
C VAL A 91 4.25 -0.28 2.12
N PRO A 92 4.46 -1.56 2.49
CA PRO A 92 5.70 -2.29 2.18
C PRO A 92 6.00 -2.47 0.69
N LEU A 93 4.97 -2.53 -0.16
CA LEU A 93 5.08 -2.76 -1.59
C LEU A 93 4.07 -1.89 -2.36
N ARG A 94 4.52 -1.30 -3.46
CA ARG A 94 3.68 -0.65 -4.47
C ARG A 94 3.80 -1.40 -5.78
N ILE A 95 2.67 -1.73 -6.40
CA ILE A 95 2.60 -2.21 -7.78
C ILE A 95 2.15 -1.03 -8.64
N GLU A 96 2.93 -0.70 -9.67
CA GLU A 96 2.62 0.39 -10.59
C GLU A 96 2.11 -0.21 -11.91
N ILE A 97 0.91 0.15 -12.33
CA ILE A 97 0.29 -0.34 -13.58
C ILE A 97 0.24 0.78 -14.60
N GLY A 98 0.98 0.65 -15.70
CA GLY A 98 1.02 1.62 -16.78
C GLY A 98 0.29 1.16 -18.06
N PRO A 99 0.14 2.07 -19.05
CA PRO A 99 -0.47 1.75 -20.34
C PRO A 99 0.29 0.71 -21.16
N LYS A 100 1.55 0.40 -20.82
CA LYS A 100 2.32 -0.69 -21.45
C LYS A 100 1.92 -2.06 -20.91
N ASP A 101 1.55 -2.13 -19.63
CA ASP A 101 1.17 -3.37 -18.97
C ASP A 101 -0.26 -3.77 -19.36
N MET A 102 -1.11 -2.76 -19.59
CA MET A 102 -2.44 -2.88 -20.20
C MET A 102 -2.44 -3.27 -21.68
N ALA A 103 -1.31 -3.13 -22.40
CA ALA A 103 -1.21 -3.45 -23.83
C ALA A 103 -0.63 -4.84 -24.12
N ASN A 104 -0.29 -5.62 -23.08
CA ASN A 104 0.45 -6.89 -23.18
C ASN A 104 -0.26 -8.09 -22.50
N ASN A 105 -1.53 -7.96 -22.12
CA ASN A 105 -2.41 -9.05 -21.65
C ASN A 105 -3.76 -8.99 -22.36
#